data_AF-A0A183DHN5-F1
#
_entry.id   AF-A0A183DHN5-F1
#
_cell.length_a   1.000
_cell.length_b   1.000
_cell.length_c   1.000
_cell.angle_alpha   90.00
_cell.angle_beta   90.00
_cell.angle_gamma   90.00
#
_symmetry.space_group_name_H-M   'P 1'
#
loop_
_entity.id
_entity.type
_entity.pdbx_description
1 polymer ?
#
loop_
_entity_poly.entity_id
_entity_poly.type
_entity_poly.pdbx_seq_one_letter_code
_entity_poly.pdbx_strand_id
1 'polypeptide(L)'
;LILHYVIPEFKTCDEFLAYIARKIGRLKKGGRPDMSAAAKKVLVDWNTGKLRYFTEPPEGENEDGQHGKLCSAELLSEMSKEFDLEALDNEQKTLVEGMLFSRYSSLFSWLVGRNAVVAIA
;
A
#
# COMPACT_ATOMS: atom_id res chain seq x y z
N LEU A 1 11.59 -27.19 -7.52
CA LEU A 1 10.95 -27.40 -6.20
C LEU A 1 11.53 -28.59 -5.43
N ILE A 2 11.60 -29.79 -6.02
CA ILE A 2 12.13 -31.02 -5.39
C ILE A 2 13.56 -30.83 -4.84
N LEU A 3 14.48 -30.34 -5.67
CA LEU A 3 15.87 -30.09 -5.25
C LEU A 3 15.98 -29.01 -4.17
N HIS A 4 15.21 -27.93 -4.31
CA HIS A 4 15.26 -26.80 -3.39
C HIS A 4 14.73 -27.16 -1.99
N TYR A 5 13.62 -27.91 -1.93
CA TYR A 5 13.03 -28.33 -0.68
C TYR A 5 13.52 -29.70 -0.20
N VAL A 6 14.38 -30.41 -0.95
CA VAL A 6 14.88 -31.77 -0.67
C VAL A 6 13.72 -32.67 -0.23
N ILE A 7 12.74 -32.81 -1.12
CA ILE A 7 11.54 -33.63 -0.94
C ILE A 7 11.47 -34.66 -2.06
N PRO A 8 10.83 -35.82 -1.84
CA PRO A 8 10.62 -36.79 -2.91
C PRO A 8 9.71 -36.22 -4.01
N GLU A 9 9.64 -36.94 -5.12
CA GLU A 9 8.72 -36.63 -6.20
C GLU A 9 7.27 -36.66 -5.72
N PHE A 10 6.48 -35.69 -6.18
CA PHE A 10 5.09 -35.51 -5.81
C PHE A 10 4.27 -35.22 -7.07
N LYS A 11 3.02 -35.67 -7.09
CA LYS A 11 2.11 -35.47 -8.24
C LYS A 11 1.05 -34.42 -7.96
N THR A 12 0.68 -34.28 -6.69
CA THR A 12 -0.36 -33.35 -6.26
C THR A 12 0.19 -32.27 -5.33
N CYS A 13 -0.50 -31.12 -5.29
CA CYS A 13 -0.13 -30.02 -4.38
C CYS A 13 -0.25 -30.44 -2.90
N ASP A 14 -1.23 -31.30 -2.58
CA ASP A 14 -1.43 -31.82 -1.22
C ASP A 14 -0.26 -32.70 -0.77
N GLU A 15 0.27 -33.54 -1.65
CA GLU A 15 1.48 -34.33 -1.38
C GLU A 15 2.70 -33.45 -1.13
N PHE A 16 2.89 -32.43 -1.96
CA PHE A 16 3.95 -31.43 -1.77
C PHE A 16 3.86 -30.78 -0.39
N LEU A 17 2.69 -30.23 -0.04
CA LEU A 17 2.47 -29.58 1.25
C LEU A 17 2.63 -30.56 2.42
N ALA A 18 2.22 -31.82 2.26
CA ALA A 18 2.40 -32.85 3.28
C ALA A 18 3.90 -33.15 3.52
N TYR A 19 4.72 -33.24 2.47
CA TYR A 19 6.16 -33.40 2.61
C TYR A 19 6.82 -32.20 3.30
N ILE A 20 6.43 -30.98 2.92
CA ILE A 20 6.91 -29.75 3.57
C ILE A 20 6.53 -29.75 5.05
N ALA A 21 5.25 -30.00 5.37
CA ALA A 21 4.73 -30.04 6.74
C ALA A 21 5.50 -31.03 7.64
N ARG A 22 5.79 -32.23 7.13
CA ARG A 22 6.61 -33.22 7.85
C ARG A 22 8.04 -32.72 8.05
N LYS A 23 8.65 -32.12 7.02
CA LYS A 23 10.02 -31.60 7.09
C LYS A 23 10.17 -30.45 8.10
N ILE A 24 9.19 -29.57 8.20
CA ILE A 24 9.18 -28.45 9.17
C ILE A 24 8.65 -28.86 10.55
N GLY A 25 8.21 -30.11 10.73
CA GLY A 25 7.63 -30.60 11.99
C GLY A 25 6.28 -30.01 12.35
N ARG A 26 5.54 -29.42 11.40
CA ARG A 26 4.21 -28.83 11.63
C ARG A 26 3.14 -29.90 11.39
N LEU A 27 2.90 -30.69 12.43
CA LEU A 27 1.88 -31.73 12.46
C LEU A 27 0.76 -31.34 13.43
N LYS A 28 -0.48 -31.61 13.04
CA LYS A 28 -1.66 -31.53 13.92
C LYS A 28 -1.69 -32.73 14.87
N LYS A 29 -2.61 -32.68 15.84
CA LYS A 29 -2.88 -33.82 16.74
C LYS A 29 -3.13 -35.09 15.93
N GLY A 30 -2.52 -36.20 16.36
CA GLY A 30 -2.58 -37.48 15.64
C GLY A 30 -1.59 -37.61 14.47
N GLY A 31 -0.57 -36.74 14.38
CA GLY A 31 0.50 -36.86 13.37
C GLY A 31 0.09 -36.46 11.95
N ARG A 32 -1.10 -35.87 11.78
CA ARG A 32 -1.57 -35.42 10.47
C ARG A 32 -0.83 -34.15 10.03
N PRO A 33 -0.29 -34.07 8.80
CA PRO A 33 0.41 -32.89 8.31
C PRO A 33 -0.48 -31.63 8.33
N ASP A 34 0.04 -30.51 8.84
CA ASP A 34 -0.66 -29.22 8.78
C ASP A 34 -0.40 -28.50 7.45
N MET A 35 -1.31 -28.70 6.50
CA MET A 35 -1.23 -28.10 5.16
C MET A 35 -1.25 -26.56 5.19
N SER A 36 -2.00 -25.95 6.11
CA SER A 36 -2.13 -24.48 6.18
C SER A 36 -0.82 -23.84 6.64
N ALA A 37 -0.18 -24.43 7.66
CA ALA A 37 1.11 -23.98 8.15
C ALA A 37 2.22 -24.17 7.09
N ALA A 38 2.20 -25.30 6.37
CA ALA A 38 3.13 -25.54 5.27
C ALA A 38 2.94 -24.55 4.12
N ALA A 39 1.70 -24.28 3.70
CA ALA A 39 1.42 -23.33 2.62
C ALA A 39 1.90 -21.92 2.97
N LYS A 40 1.61 -21.44 4.19
CA LYS A 40 2.12 -20.15 4.70
C LYS A 40 3.65 -20.10 4.66
N LYS A 41 4.31 -21.18 5.06
CA LYS A 41 5.78 -21.25 5.02
C LYS A 41 6.33 -21.14 3.60
N VAL A 42 5.71 -21.81 2.64
CA VAL A 42 6.11 -21.76 1.22
C VAL A 42 5.95 -20.35 0.66
N LEU A 43 4.84 -19.66 0.98
CA LEU A 43 4.63 -18.27 0.56
C LEU A 43 5.68 -17.33 1.16
N VAL A 44 6.03 -17.50 2.43
CA VAL A 44 7.11 -16.72 3.06
C VAL A 44 8.46 -17.01 2.39
N ASP A 45 8.76 -18.27 2.09
CA ASP A 45 10.00 -18.64 1.39
C ASP A 45 10.08 -18.07 -0.04
N TRP A 46 8.93 -17.89 -0.68
CA TRP A 46 8.84 -17.20 -1.97
C TRP A 46 9.07 -15.69 -1.82
N ASN A 47 8.35 -15.03 -0.90
CA ASN A 47 8.47 -13.59 -0.69
C ASN A 47 9.86 -13.16 -0.18
N THR A 48 10.55 -14.01 0.57
CA THR A 48 11.91 -13.75 1.07
C THR A 48 13.00 -14.03 0.03
N GLY A 49 12.64 -14.53 -1.16
CA GLY A 49 13.58 -14.86 -2.23
C GLY A 49 14.38 -16.14 -1.98
N LYS A 50 14.04 -16.92 -0.93
CA LYS A 50 14.63 -18.24 -0.72
C LYS A 50 14.29 -19.15 -1.89
N LEU A 51 13.03 -19.15 -2.31
CA LEU A 51 12.61 -19.77 -3.57
C LEU A 51 12.82 -18.78 -4.73
N ARG A 52 13.96 -18.91 -5.40
CA ARG A 52 14.24 -18.14 -6.63
C ARG A 52 13.35 -18.64 -7.75
N TYR A 53 12.47 -17.78 -8.22
CA TYR A 53 11.66 -17.94 -9.42
C TYR A 53 11.75 -16.63 -10.20
N PHE A 54 11.93 -16.74 -11.51
CA PHE A 54 11.83 -15.61 -12.42
C PHE A 54 10.82 -16.00 -13.49
N THR A 55 9.98 -15.05 -13.87
CA THR A 55 9.25 -15.14 -15.13
C THR A 55 10.13 -14.49 -16.18
N GLU A 56 10.32 -15.17 -17.30
CA GLU A 56 10.95 -14.52 -18.44
C GLU A 56 10.06 -13.33 -18.85
N PRO A 57 10.66 -12.15 -19.09
CA PRO A 57 9.89 -11.07 -19.67
C PRO A 57 9.25 -11.59 -20.96
N PRO A 58 7.99 -11.22 -21.26
CA PRO A 58 7.34 -11.67 -22.49
C PRO A 58 8.29 -11.38 -23.65
N GLU A 59 8.56 -12.40 -24.48
CA GLU A 59 9.43 -12.26 -25.64
C GLU A 59 8.89 -11.10 -26.47
N GLY A 60 9.63 -9.99 -26.47
CA GLY A 60 9.38 -8.91 -27.38
C GLY A 60 9.66 -9.45 -28.77
N GLU A 61 8.62 -9.89 -29.48
CA GLU A 61 8.57 -9.50 -30.88
C GLU A 61 8.84 -7.99 -30.88
N ASN A 62 9.98 -7.65 -31.47
CA ASN A 62 10.34 -6.29 -31.76
C ASN A 62 9.28 -5.76 -32.72
N GLU A 63 8.13 -5.31 -32.22
CA GLU A 63 7.08 -4.55 -32.91
C GLU A 63 5.92 -4.33 -31.91
N ASP A 64 5.81 -3.08 -31.44
CA ASP A 64 4.58 -2.43 -31.00
C ASP A 64 3.95 -2.76 -29.61
N GLY A 65 4.35 -1.96 -28.61
CA GLY A 65 3.37 -1.10 -27.93
C GLY A 65 2.86 -1.47 -26.53
N GLN A 66 3.19 -2.62 -25.95
CA GLN A 66 2.60 -3.00 -24.64
C GLN A 66 3.54 -2.86 -23.44
N HIS A 67 4.85 -3.04 -23.59
CA HIS A 67 5.79 -2.92 -22.46
C HIS A 67 6.00 -1.45 -22.01
N GLY A 68 5.91 -0.50 -22.94
CA GLY A 68 5.91 0.93 -22.64
C GLY A 68 4.60 1.43 -22.01
N LYS A 69 3.53 0.62 -22.01
CA LYS A 69 2.21 1.03 -21.53
C LYS A 69 2.08 1.00 -20.00
N LEU A 70 2.71 0.01 -19.33
CA LEU A 70 2.62 -0.12 -17.86
C LEU A 70 3.53 0.86 -17.12
N CYS A 71 4.64 1.27 -17.73
CA CYS A 71 5.54 2.31 -17.20
C CYS A 71 5.41 3.62 -17.98
N SER A 72 4.24 3.89 -18.58
CA SER A 72 4.06 5.13 -19.32
C SER A 72 4.02 6.30 -18.34
N ALA A 73 4.71 7.39 -18.70
CA ALA A 73 4.67 8.64 -17.95
C ALA A 73 3.23 9.18 -17.80
N GLU A 74 2.33 8.77 -18.69
CA GLU A 74 0.92 9.16 -18.71
C GLU A 74 0.12 8.55 -17.55
N LEU A 75 0.35 7.27 -17.21
CA LEU A 75 -0.24 6.65 -16.01
C LEU A 75 0.29 7.28 -14.72
N LEU A 76 1.61 7.55 -14.68
CA LEU A 76 2.24 8.21 -13.54
C LEU A 76 1.72 9.64 -13.38
N SER A 77 1.48 10.35 -14.48
CA SER A 77 0.88 11.69 -14.46
C SER A 77 -0.53 11.67 -13.88
N GLU A 78 -1.40 10.75 -14.30
CA GLU A 78 -2.77 10.65 -13.78
C GLU A 78 -2.80 10.32 -12.27
N MET A 79 -1.99 9.35 -11.83
CA MET A 79 -1.91 8.99 -10.41
C MET A 79 -1.25 10.07 -9.55
N SER A 80 -0.33 10.87 -10.12
CA SER A 80 0.35 11.95 -9.39
C SER A 80 -0.58 13.11 -9.05
N LYS A 81 -1.65 13.34 -9.83
CA LYS A 81 -2.62 14.41 -9.58
C LYS A 81 -3.36 14.25 -8.24
N GLU A 82 -3.56 13.02 -7.79
CA GLU A 82 -4.21 12.74 -6.50
C GLU A 82 -3.30 13.02 -5.29
N PHE A 83 -1.99 13.14 -5.52
CA PHE A 83 -0.98 13.41 -4.49
C PHE A 83 -0.38 14.82 -4.62
N ASP A 84 -1.16 15.78 -5.12
CA ASP A 84 -0.73 17.18 -5.19
C ASP A 84 -0.82 17.85 -3.82
N LEU A 85 0.32 17.96 -3.13
CA LEU A 85 0.42 18.57 -1.80
C LEU A 85 0.21 20.09 -1.83
N GLU A 86 0.46 20.75 -2.96
CA GLU A 86 0.32 22.20 -3.11
C GLU A 86 -1.15 22.63 -3.14
N ALA A 87 -2.02 21.80 -3.73
CA ALA A 87 -3.46 22.02 -3.71
C ALA A 87 -4.00 22.03 -2.27
N LEU A 88 -3.54 21.09 -1.44
CA LEU A 88 -3.94 21.00 -0.03
C LEU A 88 -3.43 22.18 0.82
N ASP A 89 -2.18 22.63 0.62
CA ASP A 89 -1.63 23.75 1.40
C ASP A 89 -2.40 25.06 1.12
N ASN A 90 -2.78 25.29 -0.13
CA ASN A 90 -3.58 26.46 -0.52
C ASN A 90 -4.99 26.43 0.09
N GLU A 91 -5.67 25.27 0.07
CA GLU A 91 -6.96 25.13 0.75
C GLU A 91 -6.86 25.40 2.25
N GLN A 92 -5.85 24.84 2.93
CA GLN A 92 -5.63 25.10 4.35
C GLN A 92 -5.36 26.58 4.63
N LYS A 93 -4.54 27.23 3.81
CA LYS A 93 -4.24 28.66 3.95
C LYS A 93 -5.48 29.53 3.80
N THR A 94 -6.34 29.25 2.82
CA THR A 94 -7.59 30.00 2.63
C THR A 94 -8.55 29.81 3.81
N LEU A 95 -8.62 28.61 4.40
CA LEU A 95 -9.42 28.35 5.59
C LEU A 95 -8.86 29.08 6.82
N VAL A 96 -7.54 29.11 6.99
CA VAL A 96 -6.88 29.83 8.09
C VAL A 96 -7.08 31.33 7.95
N GLU A 97 -6.92 31.88 6.75
CA GLU A 97 -7.17 33.29 6.46
C GLU A 97 -8.65 33.66 6.67
N GLY A 98 -9.58 32.80 6.25
CA GLY A 98 -11.02 32.96 6.52
C GLY A 98 -11.36 32.90 8.01
N MET A 99 -10.70 32.01 8.77
CA MET A 99 -10.83 31.96 10.23
C MET A 99 -10.28 33.21 10.90
N LEU A 100 -9.14 33.74 10.44
CA LEU A 100 -8.58 35.00 10.93
C LEU A 100 -9.53 36.16 10.61
N PHE A 101 -10.04 36.27 9.37
CA PHE A 101 -10.98 37.31 8.97
C PHE A 101 -12.28 37.28 9.76
N SER A 102 -12.84 36.09 10.01
CA SER A 102 -14.04 35.94 10.85
C SER A 102 -13.80 36.38 12.30
N ARG A 103 -12.66 36.00 12.89
CA ARG A 103 -12.29 36.38 14.26
C ARG A 103 -12.00 37.89 14.39
N TYR A 104 -11.34 38.49 13.40
CA TYR A 104 -11.11 39.93 13.35
C TYR A 104 -12.39 40.71 13.08
N SER A 105 -13.30 40.21 12.23
CA SER A 105 -14.59 40.83 11.95
C SER A 105 -15.51 40.84 13.17
N SER A 106 -15.60 39.75 13.93
CA SER A 106 -16.36 39.72 15.20
C SER A 106 -15.73 40.62 16.28
N LEU A 107 -14.40 40.70 16.37
CA LEU A 107 -13.72 41.62 17.29
C LEU A 107 -13.81 43.09 16.83
N PHE A 108 -13.76 43.39 15.53
CA PHE A 108 -13.98 44.72 14.98
C PHE A 108 -15.42 45.17 15.17
N SER A 109 -16.39 44.28 14.94
CA SER A 109 -17.81 44.53 15.21
C SER A 109 -18.05 44.82 16.69
N TRP A 110 -17.40 44.08 17.59
CA TRP A 110 -17.45 44.32 19.03
C TRP A 110 -16.72 45.61 19.48
N LEU A 111 -15.59 45.96 18.85
CA LEU A 111 -14.82 47.18 19.14
C LEU A 111 -15.54 48.45 18.64
N VAL A 112 -16.11 48.40 17.43
CA VAL A 112 -16.91 49.49 16.85
C VAL A 112 -18.24 49.64 17.59
N GLY A 113 -18.83 48.54 18.07
CA GLY A 113 -20.06 48.54 18.86
C GLY A 113 -19.92 49.06 20.29
N ARG A 114 -18.70 49.21 20.85
CA ARG A 114 -18.47 49.69 22.22
C ARG A 114 -18.02 51.15 22.35
N ASN A 115 -17.90 51.90 21.25
CA ASN A 115 -17.59 53.34 21.28
C ASN A 115 -18.84 54.25 21.23
N ALA A 116 -19.98 53.75 21.69
CA ALA A 116 -21.04 54.58 22.23
C ALA A 116 -21.03 54.41 23.76
N VAL A 117 -20.97 55.52 24.50
CA VAL A 117 -20.89 55.62 25.96
C VAL A 117 -19.47 55.57 26.56
N VAL A 118 -18.66 56.58 26.24
CA VAL A 118 -18.06 57.42 27.30
C VAL A 118 -18.16 58.88 26.86
N ALA A 119 -19.32 59.48 27.12
CA ALA A 119 -19.43 60.90 27.40
C ALA A 119 -20.19 60.99 28.73
N ILE A 120 -19.55 61.49 29.78
CA ILE A 120 -20.10 62.29 30.90
C ILE A 120 -18.91 62.65 31.82
N ALA A 121 -18.77 63.97 32.05
CA ALA A 121 -17.91 64.70 32.98
C ALA A 121 -16.42 64.84 32.63
#